data_AF-A0A0M2RES8-F1
#
_entry.id   AF-A0A0M2RES8-F1
#
_cell.length_a   1.000
_cell.length_b   1.000
_cell.length_c   1.000
_cell.angle_alpha   90.00
_cell.angle_beta   90.00
_cell.angle_gamma   90.00
#
_symmetry.space_group_name_H-M   'P 1'
#
loop_
_entity.id
_entity.type
_entity.pdbx_description
1 polymer ?
#
loop_
_entity_poly.entity_id
_entity_poly.type
_entity_poly.pdbx_seq_one_letter_code
_entity_poly.pdbx_strand_id
1 'polypeptide(L)'
;GQIPARQAAVEAGIPMSTPALTINKVCLSGLDAIALADQLIRAGEFDIVVAGGMESMTNAPHLLLGQRSGYKYGDVTIKDHMALDGLTDAWDCCSMGESTERHGARHGITRAEQDEFAAAS
;
A
#
# COMPACT_ATOMS: atom_id res chain seq x y z
N GLY A 1 12.76 -1.83 3.59
CA GLY A 1 14.14 -1.33 3.41
C GLY A 1 14.17 0.17 3.39
N GLN A 2 15.34 0.81 3.43
CA GLN A 2 15.43 2.26 3.28
C GLN A 2 15.06 2.66 1.85
N ILE A 3 14.02 3.47 1.68
CA ILE A 3 13.57 4.06 0.40
C ILE A 3 13.48 3.01 -0.73
N PRO A 4 12.49 2.09 -0.73
CA PRO A 4 12.37 1.06 -1.77
C PRO A 4 12.40 1.60 -3.21
N ALA A 5 11.82 2.77 -3.48
CA ALA A 5 11.88 3.40 -4.80
C ALA A 5 13.31 3.68 -5.27
N ARG A 6 14.23 4.02 -4.34
CA ARG A 6 15.67 4.18 -4.65
C ARG A 6 16.29 2.85 -5.05
N GLN A 7 15.98 1.77 -4.33
CA GLN A 7 16.54 0.45 -4.61
C GLN A 7 16.11 0.00 -6.02
N ALA A 8 14.82 0.12 -6.33
CA ALA A 8 14.30 -0.17 -7.66
C ALA A 8 14.97 0.68 -8.76
N ALA A 9 15.14 1.99 -8.53
CA ALA A 9 15.79 2.89 -9.49
C ALA A 9 17.24 2.45 -9.79
N VAL A 10 18.02 2.11 -8.76
CA VAL A 10 19.41 1.66 -8.91
C VAL A 10 19.49 0.33 -9.65
N GLU A 11 18.62 -0.62 -9.31
CA GLU A 11 18.53 -1.91 -10.02
C GLU A 11 18.13 -1.75 -11.49
N ALA A 12 17.35 -0.72 -11.82
CA ALA A 12 17.00 -0.34 -13.19
C ALA A 12 18.09 0.48 -13.92
N GLY A 13 19.25 0.74 -13.28
CA GLY A 13 20.35 1.48 -13.87
C GLY A 13 20.23 3.00 -13.80
N ILE A 14 19.30 3.53 -13.01
CA ILE A 14 19.16 4.98 -12.79
C ILE A 14 20.26 5.46 -11.83
N PRO A 15 21.03 6.52 -12.17
CA PRO A 15 22.13 7.01 -11.33
C PRO A 15 21.69 7.41 -9.91
N MET A 16 22.57 7.17 -8.93
CA MET A 16 22.37 7.58 -7.52
C MET A 16 22.19 9.09 -7.32
N SER A 17 22.67 9.90 -8.26
CA SER A 17 22.47 11.35 -8.28
C SER A 17 21.03 11.78 -8.59
N THR A 18 20.24 10.92 -9.24
CA THR A 18 18.82 11.19 -9.54
C THR A 18 18.00 11.07 -8.27
N PRO A 19 17.26 12.08 -7.77
CA PRO A 19 16.45 11.95 -6.55
C PRO A 19 15.40 10.83 -6.64
N ALA A 20 15.04 10.23 -5.50
CA ALA A 20 13.99 9.22 -5.41
C ALA A 20 13.30 9.32 -4.05
N LEU A 21 11.98 9.17 -4.04
CA LEU A 21 11.18 9.10 -2.83
C LEU A 21 10.19 7.93 -2.91
N THR A 22 9.78 7.41 -1.76
CA THR A 22 8.73 6.38 -1.67
C THR A 22 7.53 7.00 -0.98
N ILE A 23 6.37 6.93 -1.61
CA ILE A 23 5.12 7.42 -1.06
C ILE A 23 4.22 6.25 -0.66
N ASN A 24 3.45 6.43 0.39
CA ASN A 24 2.42 5.50 0.82
C ASN A 24 1.09 6.25 0.97
N LYS A 25 0.16 5.94 0.08
CA LYS A 25 -1.26 6.32 0.12
C LYS A 25 -2.14 5.08 -0.07
N VAL A 26 -1.73 3.98 0.57
CA VAL A 26 -2.37 2.65 0.48
C VAL A 26 -2.57 2.25 -0.99
N CYS A 27 -3.75 1.77 -1.39
CA CYS A 27 -4.05 1.33 -2.75
C CYS A 27 -3.84 2.41 -3.81
N LEU A 28 -3.89 3.69 -3.44
CA LEU A 28 -3.76 4.81 -4.36
C LEU A 28 -2.31 5.28 -4.55
N SER A 29 -1.34 4.68 -3.86
CA SER A 29 0.07 5.12 -3.90
C SER A 29 0.62 5.25 -5.31
N GLY A 30 0.37 4.26 -6.19
CA GLY A 30 0.88 4.30 -7.56
C GLY A 30 0.31 5.44 -8.40
N LEU A 31 -1.00 5.72 -8.24
CA LEU A 31 -1.66 6.82 -8.96
C LEU A 31 -1.26 8.18 -8.38
N ASP A 32 -1.11 8.27 -7.05
CA ASP A 32 -0.67 9.49 -6.38
C ASP A 32 0.76 9.87 -6.80
N ALA A 33 1.63 8.89 -7.08
CA ALA A 33 2.97 9.13 -7.61
C ALA A 33 2.92 9.79 -8.99
N ILE A 34 1.97 9.36 -9.84
CA ILE A 34 1.76 9.96 -11.17
C ILE A 34 1.22 11.38 -11.01
N ALA A 35 0.26 11.61 -10.12
CA ALA A 35 -0.27 12.95 -9.84
C ALA A 35 0.81 13.89 -9.30
N LEU A 36 1.68 13.41 -8.41
CA LEU A 36 2.82 14.16 -7.88
C LEU A 36 3.83 14.49 -8.99
N ALA A 37 4.13 13.54 -9.88
CA ALA A 37 5.00 13.78 -11.02
C ALA A 37 4.46 14.88 -11.95
N ASP A 38 3.16 14.87 -12.25
CA ASP A 38 2.52 15.95 -13.02
C ASP A 38 2.67 17.31 -12.32
N GLN A 39 2.43 17.37 -11.01
CA GLN A 39 2.59 18.61 -10.23
C GLN A 39 4.02 19.14 -10.28
N LEU A 40 5.01 18.27 -10.09
CA LEU A 40 6.44 18.62 -10.12
C LEU A 40 6.87 19.15 -11.50
N ILE A 41 6.42 18.50 -12.57
CA ILE A 41 6.71 18.92 -13.94
C ILE A 41 6.05 20.26 -14.24
N ARG A 42 4.78 20.43 -13.88
CA ARG A 42 4.03 21.69 -14.08
C ARG A 42 4.58 22.86 -13.27
N ALA A 43 5.17 22.59 -12.10
CA ALA A 43 5.86 23.57 -11.28
C ALA A 43 7.21 23.99 -11.88
N GLY A 44 7.72 23.28 -12.89
CA GLY A 44 9.03 23.51 -13.49
C GLY A 44 10.19 23.01 -12.63
N GLU A 45 9.92 22.11 -11.66
CA GLU A 45 10.97 21.55 -10.80
C GLU A 45 11.76 20.43 -11.50
N PHE A 46 11.10 19.67 -12.38
CA PHE A 46 11.70 18.56 -13.11
C PHE A 46 11.13 18.49 -14.54
N ASP A 47 11.97 18.14 -15.52
CA ASP A 47 11.51 17.93 -16.90
C ASP A 47 10.99 16.50 -17.12
N ILE A 48 11.56 15.53 -16.40
CA ILE A 48 11.28 14.09 -16.56
C ILE A 48 11.23 13.45 -15.17
N VAL A 49 10.15 12.70 -14.91
CA VAL A 49 9.95 11.95 -13.68
C VAL A 49 9.45 10.54 -14.02
N VAL A 50 10.04 9.52 -13.39
CA VAL A 50 9.53 8.14 -13.43
C VAL A 50 8.60 7.96 -12.24
N ALA A 51 7.34 7.60 -12.50
CA ALA A 51 6.31 7.47 -11.48
C ALA A 51 5.48 6.19 -11.66
N GLY A 52 5.00 5.65 -10.54
CA GLY A 52 4.22 4.42 -10.51
C GLY A 52 4.19 3.81 -9.10
N GLY A 53 3.89 2.51 -9.02
CA GLY A 53 3.88 1.76 -7.78
C GLY A 53 4.44 0.36 -7.96
N MET A 54 4.89 -0.24 -6.87
CA MET A 54 5.36 -1.62 -6.80
C MET A 54 4.92 -2.22 -5.48
N GLU A 55 4.61 -3.51 -5.46
CA GLU A 55 4.17 -4.22 -4.26
C GLU A 55 4.54 -5.70 -4.34
N SER A 56 4.76 -6.33 -3.18
CA SER A 56 4.94 -7.78 -3.06
C SER A 56 4.23 -8.29 -1.81
N MET A 57 2.92 -8.49 -1.92
CA MET A 57 2.09 -8.99 -0.81
C MET A 57 2.54 -10.37 -0.32
N THR A 58 2.99 -11.25 -1.22
CA THR A 58 3.52 -12.57 -0.89
C THR A 58 4.75 -12.52 0.03
N ASN A 59 5.58 -11.46 -0.08
CA ASN A 59 6.80 -11.31 0.70
C ASN A 59 6.59 -10.45 1.97
N ALA A 60 5.36 -10.08 2.30
CA ALA A 60 5.07 -9.35 3.52
C ALA A 60 5.46 -10.19 4.75
N PRO A 61 6.24 -9.64 5.70
CA PRO A 61 6.71 -10.40 6.84
C PRO A 61 5.62 -10.57 7.90
N HIS A 62 5.90 -11.46 8.86
CA HIS A 62 5.19 -11.44 10.13
C HIS A 62 5.92 -10.56 11.14
N LEU A 63 5.18 -9.86 11.99
CA LEU A 63 5.69 -8.91 12.98
C LEU A 63 5.45 -9.41 14.41
N LEU A 64 6.47 -9.34 15.26
CA LEU A 64 6.33 -9.58 16.70
C LEU A 64 6.44 -8.24 17.46
N LEU A 65 5.29 -7.59 17.65
CA LEU A 65 5.20 -6.21 18.13
C LEU A 65 5.52 -6.09 19.63
N GLY A 66 6.57 -5.34 19.98
CA GLY A 66 7.05 -5.19 21.36
C GLY A 66 8.30 -6.03 21.67
N GLN A 67 8.75 -6.87 20.73
CA GLN A 67 9.94 -7.71 20.91
C GLN A 67 11.20 -6.90 21.24
N ARG A 68 11.33 -5.67 20.73
CA ARG A 68 12.49 -4.80 21.00
C ARG A 68 12.65 -4.47 22.50
N SER A 69 11.55 -4.39 23.25
CA SER A 69 11.56 -4.22 24.71
C SER A 69 11.56 -5.54 25.49
N GLY A 70 11.36 -6.66 24.81
CA GLY A 70 11.28 -8.01 25.38
C GLY A 70 9.91 -8.35 25.96
N TYR A 71 9.60 -9.65 25.99
CA TYR A 71 8.46 -10.22 26.72
C TYR A 71 8.97 -11.02 27.92
N LYS A 72 8.38 -10.77 29.10
CA LYS A 72 8.83 -11.41 30.35
C LYS A 72 8.18 -12.78 30.58
N TYR A 73 6.87 -12.87 30.33
CA TYR A 73 6.05 -14.07 30.58
C TYR A 73 4.68 -13.91 29.90
N GLY A 74 4.08 -15.02 29.45
CA GLY A 74 2.75 -15.06 28.84
C GLY A 74 2.76 -15.20 27.31
N ASP A 75 1.56 -15.34 26.74
CA ASP A 75 1.37 -15.54 25.31
C ASP A 75 1.68 -14.26 24.51
N VAL A 76 2.22 -14.45 23.30
CA VAL A 76 2.51 -13.38 22.36
C VAL A 76 1.84 -13.65 21.02
N THR A 77 1.26 -12.63 20.41
CA THR A 77 0.66 -12.72 19.09
C THR A 77 1.62 -12.21 18.03
N ILE A 78 1.90 -13.04 17.04
CA ILE A 78 2.59 -12.63 15.82
C ILE A 78 1.53 -12.03 14.88
N LYS A 79 1.76 -10.81 14.40
CA LYS A 79 0.87 -10.09 13.50
C LYS A 79 1.30 -10.29 12.05
N ASP A 80 0.34 -10.41 11.15
CA ASP A 80 0.57 -10.36 9.70
C ASP A 80 0.74 -8.90 9.26
N HIS A 81 1.88 -8.55 8.64
CA HIS A 81 2.16 -7.19 8.16
C HIS A 81 1.21 -6.75 7.05
N MET A 82 0.88 -7.63 6.10
CA MET A 82 -0.04 -7.33 5.00
C MET A 82 -1.42 -7.00 5.53
N ALA A 83 -1.92 -7.80 6.49
CA ALA A 83 -3.18 -7.52 7.14
C ALA A 83 -3.13 -6.20 7.92
N LEU A 84 -2.10 -5.99 8.74
CA LEU A 84 -1.98 -4.84 9.62
C LEU A 84 -1.85 -3.50 8.87
N ASP A 85 -0.92 -3.42 7.92
CA ASP A 85 -0.54 -2.15 7.28
C ASP A 85 -1.29 -1.90 5.96
N GLY A 86 -1.91 -2.92 5.36
CA GLY A 86 -2.54 -2.83 4.04
C GLY A 86 -4.04 -3.13 3.98
N LEU A 87 -4.56 -4.03 4.84
CA LEU A 87 -5.90 -4.61 4.65
C LEU A 87 -6.83 -4.49 5.86
N THR A 88 -6.41 -3.82 6.93
CA THR A 88 -7.20 -3.59 8.14
C THR A 88 -7.43 -2.10 8.34
N ASP A 89 -8.66 -1.71 8.60
CA ASP A 89 -8.99 -0.33 8.92
C ASP A 89 -8.37 0.05 10.27
N ALA A 90 -7.64 1.16 10.30
CA ALA A 90 -6.91 1.59 11.48
C ALA A 90 -7.82 2.09 12.61
N TRP A 91 -9.09 2.41 12.33
CA TRP A 91 -10.05 2.95 13.28
C TRP A 91 -11.11 1.92 13.66
N ASP A 92 -11.79 1.34 12.68
CA ASP A 92 -12.85 0.35 12.84
C ASP A 92 -12.30 -1.05 13.16
N CYS A 93 -10.99 -1.26 13.05
CA CYS A 93 -10.30 -2.50 13.38
C CYS A 93 -10.88 -3.73 12.66
N CYS A 94 -11.38 -3.53 11.44
CA CYS A 94 -12.00 -4.58 10.63
C CYS A 94 -11.30 -4.70 9.28
N SER A 95 -11.51 -5.82 8.60
CA SER A 95 -10.93 -6.01 7.26
C SER A 95 -11.54 -5.04 6.25
N MET A 96 -10.78 -4.67 5.21
CA MET A 96 -11.31 -3.85 4.10
C MET A 96 -12.53 -4.49 3.42
N GLY A 97 -12.58 -5.82 3.33
CA GLY A 97 -13.75 -6.54 2.80
C GLY A 97 -14.99 -6.36 3.69
N GLU A 98 -14.84 -6.50 5.01
CA GLU A 98 -15.93 -6.24 5.96
C GLU A 98 -16.39 -4.78 5.91
N SER A 99 -15.45 -3.84 5.85
CA SER A 99 -15.75 -2.41 5.69
C SER A 99 -16.54 -2.14 4.39
N THR A 100 -16.16 -2.80 3.30
CA THR A 100 -16.86 -2.72 2.02
C THR A 100 -18.30 -3.22 2.13
N GLU A 101 -18.55 -4.36 2.77
CA GLU A 101 -19.91 -4.87 3.00
C GLU A 101 -20.73 -3.91 3.86
N ARG A 102 -20.15 -3.45 4.97
CA ARG A 102 -20.81 -2.55 5.94
C ARG A 102 -21.25 -1.24 5.29
N HIS A 103 -20.39 -0.62 4.49
CA HIS A 103 -20.69 0.67 3.86
C HIS A 103 -21.34 0.53 2.47
N GLY A 104 -21.15 -0.60 1.81
CA GLY A 104 -21.69 -0.92 0.49
C GLY A 104 -23.19 -1.14 0.49
N ALA A 105 -23.74 -1.70 1.58
CA ALA A 105 -25.17 -2.03 1.70
C ALA A 105 -26.12 -0.85 1.38
N ARG A 106 -25.71 0.40 1.66
CA ARG A 106 -26.50 1.61 1.36
C ARG A 106 -26.69 1.88 -0.14
N HIS A 107 -25.86 1.28 -0.99
CA HIS A 107 -25.92 1.45 -2.44
C HIS A 107 -26.86 0.44 -3.11
N GLY A 108 -27.41 -0.53 -2.37
CA GLY A 108 -28.37 -1.50 -2.90
C GLY A 108 -27.77 -2.49 -3.91
N ILE A 109 -26.44 -2.62 -3.96
CA ILE A 109 -25.74 -3.54 -4.87
C ILE A 109 -25.95 -4.96 -4.37
N THR A 110 -26.68 -5.75 -5.14
CA THR A 110 -26.99 -7.14 -4.82
C THR A 110 -25.79 -8.05 -5.05
N ARG A 111 -25.79 -9.20 -4.37
CA ARG A 111 -24.77 -10.24 -4.60
C ARG A 111 -24.74 -10.72 -6.06
N ALA A 112 -25.90 -10.82 -6.70
CA ALA A 112 -26.00 -11.24 -8.10
C ALA A 112 -25.31 -10.24 -9.05
N GLU A 113 -25.49 -8.94 -8.82
CA GLU A 113 -24.81 -7.88 -9.60
C GLU A 113 -23.29 -7.90 -9.39
N GLN A 114 -22.82 -8.14 -8.14
CA GLN A 114 -21.39 -8.29 -7.86
C GLN A 114 -20.79 -9.49 -8.60
N ASP A 115 -21.48 -10.64 -8.56
CA ASP A 115 -21.04 -11.87 -9.24
C ASP A 115 -21.03 -11.71 -10.77
N GLU A 116 -22.06 -11.08 -11.34
CA GLU A 116 -22.13 -10.79 -12.78
C GLU A 116 -20.99 -9.88 -13.24
N PHE A 117 -20.72 -8.81 -12.48
CA PHE A 117 -19.61 -7.91 -12.77
C PHE A 117 -18.26 -8.62 -12.70
N ALA A 118 -18.02 -9.42 -11.65
CA ALA A 118 -16.76 -10.16 -11.48
C ALA A 118 -16.54 -11.22 -12.57
N ALA A 119 -17.61 -11.85 -13.07
CA ALA A 119 -17.51 -12.81 -14.18
C ALA A 119 -17.19 -12.16 -15.53
N ALA A 120 -17.50 -10.87 -15.69
CA ALA A 120 -17.27 -10.11 -16.91
C ALA A 120 -15.89 -9.41 -16.97
N SER A 121 -15.17 -9.35 -15.85
CA SER A 121 -13.88 -8.64 -15.71
C SER A 121 -12.66 -9.46 -16.06
#